data_AF-A0A350F190-F1
#
_entry.id   AF-A0A350F190-F1
#
_cell.length_a   1.000
_cell.length_b   1.000
_cell.length_c   1.000
_cell.angle_alpha   90.00
_cell.angle_beta   90.00
_cell.angle_gamma   90.00
#
_symmetry.space_group_name_H-M   'P 1'
#
loop_
_entity.id
_entity.type
_entity.pdbx_description
1 polymer ?
#
loop_
_entity_poly.entity_id
_entity_poly.type
_entity_poly.pdbx_seq_one_letter_code
_entity_poly.pdbx_strand_id
1 'polypeptide(L)'
;MHRKSLLRALAPAFLILASFATTSLAAAATGSATKPNIVVIFADDVGYGDVGCQGATHIRTPNIDRLAAQGRRFTDAHSASAVCSPSRYALLTGRYPARHGGLWGPIFLRVPLVIDPDRTTVADV
;
A
#
# COMPACT_ATOMS: atom_id res chain seq x y z
N MET A 1 54.97 -26.44 15.48
CA MET A 1 54.28 -26.99 14.28
C MET A 1 52.89 -27.59 14.59
N HIS A 2 52.02 -26.97 15.42
CA HIS A 2 50.74 -27.61 15.83
C HIS A 2 49.46 -26.76 15.66
N ARG A 3 49.54 -25.47 15.29
CA ARG A 3 48.35 -24.61 15.11
C ARG A 3 47.58 -24.82 13.78
N LYS A 4 48.18 -25.51 12.81
CA LYS A 4 47.58 -25.74 11.47
C LYS A 4 46.63 -26.95 11.42
N SER A 5 46.58 -27.77 12.49
CA SER A 5 45.76 -28.97 12.59
C SER A 5 44.32 -28.67 13.09
N LEU A 6 44.16 -27.79 14.08
CA LEU A 6 42.84 -27.43 14.64
C LEU A 6 41.92 -26.70 13.65
N LEU A 7 42.47 -25.89 12.75
CA LEU A 7 41.69 -25.16 11.73
C LEU A 7 41.09 -26.08 10.66
N ARG A 8 41.65 -27.28 10.46
CA ARG A 8 41.14 -28.27 9.50
C ARG A 8 39.99 -29.11 10.06
N ALA A 9 39.87 -29.24 11.38
CA ALA A 9 38.82 -30.02 12.04
C ALA A 9 37.48 -29.26 12.16
N LEU A 10 37.49 -27.93 12.11
CA LEU A 10 36.30 -27.06 12.26
C LEU A 10 35.64 -26.68 10.92
N ALA A 11 36.37 -26.82 9.80
CA ALA A 11 35.87 -26.54 8.46
C ALA A 11 34.63 -27.35 8.02
N PRO A 12 34.51 -28.67 8.29
CA PRO A 12 33.33 -29.43 7.88
C PRO A 12 32.08 -29.06 8.70
N ALA A 13 32.24 -28.71 9.99
CA ALA A 13 31.13 -28.30 10.84
C ALA A 13 30.54 -26.94 10.41
N PHE A 14 31.39 -26.00 9.98
CA PHE A 14 30.95 -24.70 9.47
C PHE A 14 30.25 -24.81 8.10
N LEU A 15 30.70 -25.73 7.24
CA LEU A 15 30.07 -26.01 5.94
C LEU A 15 28.70 -26.70 6.10
N ILE A 16 28.55 -27.61 7.06
CA ILE A 16 27.26 -28.27 7.34
C ILE A 16 26.26 -27.27 7.94
N LEU A 17 26.70 -26.41 8.86
CA LEU A 17 25.84 -25.39 9.47
C LEU A 17 25.40 -24.31 8.46
N ALA A 18 26.29 -23.89 7.56
CA ALA A 18 25.96 -22.98 6.46
C ALA A 18 24.99 -23.63 5.45
N SER A 19 25.13 -24.93 5.19
CA SER A 19 24.24 -25.65 4.27
C SER A 19 22.86 -25.93 4.85
N PHE A 20 22.73 -26.05 6.18
CA PHE A 20 21.43 -26.19 6.87
C PHE A 20 20.68 -24.85 6.94
N ALA A 21 21.41 -23.74 7.09
CA ALA A 21 20.84 -22.40 7.08
C ALA A 21 20.26 -22.02 5.70
N THR A 22 20.87 -22.45 4.61
CA THR A 22 20.38 -22.18 3.24
C THR A 22 19.18 -23.04 2.85
N THR A 23 19.06 -24.27 3.34
CA THR A 23 17.88 -25.13 3.05
C THR A 23 16.63 -24.69 3.81
N SER A 24 16.78 -24.17 5.05
CA SER A 24 15.66 -23.65 5.84
C SER A 24 15.01 -22.41 5.21
N LEU A 25 15.82 -21.52 4.61
CA LEU A 25 15.31 -20.28 4.00
C LEU A 25 14.54 -20.53 2.68
N ALA A 26 14.86 -21.60 1.96
CA ALA A 26 14.18 -21.96 0.72
C ALA A 26 12.78 -22.57 0.95
N ALA A 27 12.56 -23.22 2.11
CA ALA A 27 11.29 -23.88 2.42
C ALA A 27 10.17 -22.90 2.86
N ALA A 28 10.51 -21.66 3.22
CA ALA A 28 9.54 -20.66 3.66
C ALA A 28 8.75 -19.99 2.51
N ALA A 29 9.14 -20.22 1.25
CA ALA A 29 8.62 -19.47 0.10
C ALA A 29 7.49 -20.16 -0.69
N THR A 30 7.05 -21.36 -0.31
CA THR A 30 6.10 -22.17 -1.10
C THR A 30 4.65 -22.16 -0.61
N GLY A 31 4.25 -21.16 0.20
CA GLY A 31 2.83 -20.87 0.37
C GLY A 31 2.31 -20.14 -0.86
N SER A 32 1.41 -20.75 -1.63
CA SER A 32 0.60 -20.02 -2.62
C SER A 32 -0.12 -18.90 -1.86
N ALA A 33 0.43 -17.69 -1.88
CA ALA A 33 -0.16 -16.55 -1.20
C ALA A 33 -1.55 -16.34 -1.79
N THR A 34 -2.58 -16.66 -1.01
CA THR A 34 -3.96 -16.38 -1.40
C THR A 34 -4.05 -14.88 -1.69
N LYS A 35 -4.61 -14.52 -2.84
CA LYS A 35 -4.83 -13.11 -3.17
C LYS A 35 -5.61 -12.45 -2.03
N PRO A 36 -5.15 -11.32 -1.49
CA PRO A 36 -5.88 -10.65 -0.42
C PRO A 36 -7.18 -10.05 -0.95
N ASN A 37 -8.19 -9.92 -0.09
CA ASN A 37 -9.34 -9.07 -0.37
C ASN A 37 -8.93 -7.60 -0.18
N ILE A 38 -9.04 -6.79 -1.22
CA ILE A 38 -8.68 -5.37 -1.18
C ILE A 38 -9.97 -4.55 -1.06
N VAL A 39 -10.08 -3.75 0.02
CA VAL A 39 -11.20 -2.82 0.23
C VAL A 39 -10.67 -1.41 0.28
N VAL A 40 -11.10 -0.57 -0.66
CA VAL A 40 -10.75 0.86 -0.69
C VAL A 40 -11.88 1.66 -0.06
N ILE A 41 -11.63 2.28 1.09
CA ILE A 41 -12.54 3.22 1.74
C ILE A 41 -12.12 4.64 1.34
N PHE A 42 -12.93 5.32 0.54
CA PHE A 42 -12.63 6.66 0.05
C PHE A 42 -13.70 7.66 0.50
N ALA A 43 -13.43 8.32 1.62
CA ALA A 43 -14.35 9.27 2.24
C ALA A 43 -14.42 10.59 1.44
N ASP A 44 -15.56 11.28 1.54
CA ASP A 44 -15.83 12.54 0.84
C ASP A 44 -15.73 13.72 1.81
N ASP A 45 -15.03 14.78 1.39
CA ASP A 45 -14.85 16.04 2.14
C ASP A 45 -14.35 15.89 3.60
N VAL A 46 -13.56 14.84 3.89
CA VAL A 46 -12.91 14.66 5.19
C VAL A 46 -11.59 15.43 5.24
N GLY A 47 -11.46 16.35 6.19
CA GLY A 47 -10.25 17.10 6.47
C GLY A 47 -9.22 16.29 7.25
N TYR A 48 -7.95 16.74 7.21
CA TYR A 48 -6.84 16.06 7.88
C TYR A 48 -7.08 15.90 9.40
N GLY A 49 -7.65 16.92 10.05
CA GLY A 49 -7.90 16.94 11.50
C GLY A 49 -9.24 16.37 11.96
N ASP A 50 -10.01 15.73 11.07
CA ASP A 50 -11.39 15.30 11.39
C ASP A 50 -11.48 13.90 12.01
N VAL A 51 -10.38 13.13 11.99
CA VAL A 51 -10.30 11.79 12.58
C VAL A 51 -9.42 11.78 13.84
N GLY A 52 -9.79 10.98 14.83
CA GLY A 52 -9.12 10.93 16.14
C GLY A 52 -7.62 10.63 16.02
N CYS A 53 -7.24 9.69 15.15
CA CYS A 53 -5.84 9.34 14.89
C CYS A 53 -5.01 10.43 14.19
N GLN A 54 -5.63 11.54 13.78
CA GLN A 54 -4.99 12.75 13.24
C GLN A 54 -5.27 14.00 14.10
N GLY A 55 -5.78 13.84 15.32
CA GLY A 55 -5.89 14.91 16.31
C GLY A 55 -7.30 15.47 16.54
N ALA A 56 -8.35 14.86 15.97
CA ALA A 56 -9.72 15.29 16.27
C ALA A 56 -10.05 15.10 17.76
N THR A 57 -10.59 16.15 18.40
CA THR A 57 -10.99 16.13 19.82
C THR A 57 -12.50 16.03 20.03
N HIS A 58 -13.29 16.45 19.04
CA HIS A 58 -14.75 16.51 19.14
C HIS A 58 -15.46 15.35 18.43
N ILE A 59 -14.90 14.85 17.33
CA ILE A 59 -15.49 13.77 16.52
C ILE A 59 -14.95 12.43 17.00
N ARG A 60 -15.86 11.48 17.25
CA ARG A 60 -15.49 10.11 17.68
C ARG A 60 -15.40 9.18 16.48
N THR A 61 -14.21 8.67 16.17
CA THR A 61 -13.95 7.77 15.04
C THR A 61 -13.34 6.43 15.45
N PRO A 62 -13.92 5.72 16.44
CA PRO A 62 -13.24 4.60 17.11
C PRO A 62 -12.83 3.45 16.17
N ASN A 63 -13.58 3.21 15.09
CA ASN A 63 -13.23 2.18 14.10
C ASN A 63 -12.04 2.60 13.21
N ILE A 64 -11.97 3.86 12.81
CA ILE A 64 -10.84 4.40 12.02
C ILE A 64 -9.59 4.45 12.90
N ASP A 65 -9.74 4.87 14.16
CA ASP A 65 -8.64 4.95 15.12
C ASP A 65 -8.07 3.56 15.40
N ARG A 66 -8.93 2.55 15.54
CA ARG A 66 -8.52 1.15 15.68
C ARG A 66 -7.78 0.64 14.44
N LEU A 67 -8.27 0.94 13.24
CA LEU A 67 -7.57 0.58 11.99
C LEU A 67 -6.19 1.22 11.91
N ALA A 68 -6.05 2.49 12.30
CA ALA A 68 -4.77 3.18 12.32
C ALA A 68 -3.79 2.60 13.36
N ALA A 69 -4.28 2.23 14.54
CA ALA A 69 -3.48 1.63 15.61
C ALA A 69 -3.02 0.20 15.30
N GLN A 70 -3.83 -0.58 14.56
CA GLN A 70 -3.53 -1.96 14.17
C GLN A 70 -2.81 -2.06 12.81
N GLY A 71 -2.67 -0.94 12.10
CA GLY A 71 -2.16 -0.88 10.74
C GLY A 71 -1.04 0.12 10.56
N ARG A 72 -0.99 0.71 9.37
CA ARG A 72 -0.04 1.76 9.02
C ARG A 72 -0.82 3.06 8.83
N ARG A 73 -0.33 4.13 9.44
CA ARG A 73 -0.87 5.49 9.31
C ARG A 73 0.13 6.36 8.56
N PHE A 74 -0.36 7.13 7.61
CA PHE A 74 0.42 8.12 6.87
C PHE A 74 0.13 9.52 7.45
N THR A 75 1.18 10.28 7.73
CA THR A 75 1.09 11.70 8.12
C THR A 75 1.31 12.64 6.94
N ASP A 76 1.76 12.08 5.81
CA ASP A 76 2.04 12.80 4.57
C ASP A 76 1.48 11.98 3.40
N ALA A 77 0.20 12.19 3.10
CA ALA A 77 -0.53 11.52 2.04
C ALA A 77 -1.39 12.55 1.29
N HIS A 78 -1.20 12.62 -0.02
CA HIS A 78 -1.82 13.64 -0.85
C HIS A 78 -2.79 13.04 -1.87
N SER A 79 -3.90 13.73 -2.09
CA SER A 79 -4.72 13.52 -3.28
C SER A 79 -4.09 14.22 -4.49
N ALA A 80 -4.34 13.70 -5.69
CA ALA A 80 -3.89 14.35 -6.93
C ALA A 80 -4.63 15.67 -7.21
N SER A 81 -5.73 15.94 -6.51
CA SER A 81 -6.47 17.20 -6.53
C SER A 81 -7.27 17.38 -5.24
N ALA A 82 -7.51 18.63 -4.85
CA ALA A 82 -8.39 18.99 -3.74
C ALA A 82 -9.90 18.93 -4.12
N VAL A 83 -10.23 18.53 -5.35
CA VAL A 83 -11.60 18.44 -5.86
C VAL A 83 -12.00 16.98 -6.11
N CYS A 84 -13.25 16.63 -5.79
CA CYS A 84 -13.76 15.25 -5.79
C CYS A 84 -13.53 14.51 -7.12
N SER A 85 -14.02 15.04 -8.25
CA SER A 85 -13.95 14.39 -9.56
C SER A 85 -12.52 14.12 -10.04
N PRO A 86 -11.60 15.10 -10.07
CA PRO A 86 -10.21 14.83 -10.43
C PRO A 86 -9.50 13.92 -9.44
N SER A 87 -9.79 14.02 -8.13
CA SER A 87 -9.22 13.11 -7.13
C SER A 87 -9.64 11.65 -7.38
N ARG A 88 -10.93 11.41 -7.64
CA ARG A 88 -11.49 10.08 -7.98
C ARG A 88 -10.98 9.57 -9.32
N TYR A 89 -10.84 10.43 -10.33
CA TYR A 89 -10.24 10.07 -11.61
C TYR A 89 -8.82 9.52 -11.42
N ALA A 90 -8.00 10.21 -10.61
CA ALA A 90 -6.62 9.79 -10.37
C ALA A 90 -6.55 8.47 -9.58
N LEU A 91 -7.41 8.29 -8.56
CA LEU A 91 -7.50 7.05 -7.80
C LEU A 91 -7.84 5.86 -8.71
N LEU A 92 -8.86 6.01 -9.56
CA LEU A 92 -9.35 4.92 -10.40
C LEU A 92 -8.38 4.58 -11.52
N THR A 93 -7.82 5.59 -12.19
CA THR A 93 -7.03 5.39 -13.42
C THR A 93 -5.52 5.38 -13.20
N GLY A 94 -5.03 5.77 -12.01
CA GLY A 94 -3.61 5.95 -11.73
C GLY A 94 -2.96 7.11 -12.51
N ARG A 95 -3.75 8.02 -13.10
CA ARG A 95 -3.26 9.13 -13.95
C ARG A 95 -3.57 10.48 -13.34
N TYR A 96 -2.62 11.40 -13.46
CA TYR A 96 -2.85 12.81 -13.11
C TYR A 96 -4.02 13.39 -13.92
N PRO A 97 -4.98 14.08 -13.28
CA PRO A 97 -6.16 14.64 -13.95
C PRO A 97 -5.81 15.66 -15.04
N ALA A 98 -4.67 16.35 -14.91
CA ALA A 98 -4.15 17.25 -15.93
C ALA A 98 -3.93 16.57 -17.29
N ARG A 99 -3.70 15.25 -17.31
CA ARG A 99 -3.53 14.47 -18.56
C ARG A 99 -4.87 14.20 -19.29
N HIS A 100 -6.00 14.48 -18.64
CA HIS A 100 -7.34 14.41 -19.23
C HIS A 100 -7.86 15.82 -19.53
N GLY A 101 -7.15 16.55 -20.41
CA GLY A 101 -7.60 17.87 -20.87
C GLY A 101 -7.75 18.93 -19.78
N GLY A 102 -7.11 18.76 -18.61
CA GLY A 102 -7.27 19.67 -17.48
C GLY A 102 -8.60 19.48 -16.74
N LEU A 103 -8.88 18.27 -16.25
CA LEU A 103 -9.99 18.06 -15.32
C LEU A 103 -9.66 18.77 -13.99
N TRP A 104 -10.14 19.99 -13.81
CA TRP A 104 -9.84 20.83 -12.64
C TRP A 104 -11.00 20.90 -11.63
N GLY A 105 -12.24 20.75 -12.11
CA GLY A 105 -13.45 21.00 -11.33
C GLY A 105 -14.28 19.75 -11.06
N PRO A 106 -15.34 19.89 -10.24
CA PRO A 106 -16.32 18.84 -10.06
C PRO A 106 -17.10 18.61 -11.36
N ILE A 107 -17.42 17.36 -11.61
CA ILE A 107 -18.30 16.94 -12.69
C ILE A 107 -19.74 17.10 -12.20
N PHE A 108 -20.52 17.90 -12.92
CA PHE A 108 -21.94 18.09 -12.65
C PHE A 108 -22.81 17.12 -13.45
N LEU A 109 -24.12 17.10 -13.14
CA LEU A 109 -25.10 16.29 -13.82
C LEU A 109 -25.11 16.59 -15.34
N ARG A 110 -25.34 15.55 -16.16
CA ARG A 110 -25.51 15.63 -17.63
C ARG A 110 -24.26 16.00 -18.43
N VAL A 111 -23.09 15.49 -18.04
CA VAL A 111 -21.88 15.53 -18.89
C VAL A 111 -21.61 14.16 -19.52
N PRO A 112 -20.83 14.09 -20.62
CA PRO A 112 -20.30 12.83 -21.13
C PRO A 112 -19.42 12.09 -20.11
N LEU A 113 -19.17 10.80 -20.36
CA LEU A 113 -18.25 10.02 -19.54
C LEU A 113 -16.85 10.65 -19.55
N VAL A 114 -16.31 10.87 -18.35
CA VAL A 114 -14.96 11.44 -18.16
C VAL A 114 -13.89 10.36 -18.18
N ILE A 115 -14.22 9.17 -17.67
CA ILE A 115 -13.37 7.99 -17.83
C ILE A 115 -13.85 7.28 -19.09
N ASP A 116 -12.96 7.19 -20.08
CA ASP A 116 -13.12 6.36 -21.26
C ASP A 116 -13.39 4.90 -20.83
N PRO A 117 -14.46 4.24 -21.28
CA PRO A 117 -14.78 2.86 -20.88
C PRO A 117 -13.68 1.83 -21.17
N ASP A 118 -12.84 2.08 -22.18
CA ASP A 118 -11.72 1.19 -22.51
C ASP A 118 -10.47 1.47 -21.65
N ARG A 119 -10.54 2.46 -20.74
CA ARG A 119 -9.47 2.79 -19.81
C ARG A 119 -9.41 1.76 -18.70
N THR A 120 -8.28 1.06 -18.60
CA THR A 120 -7.96 0.27 -17.40
C THR A 120 -8.01 1.12 -16.14
N THR A 121 -8.71 0.60 -15.14
CA THR A 121 -8.84 1.14 -13.79
C THR A 121 -8.31 0.15 -12.77
N VAL A 122 -8.22 0.58 -11.51
CA VAL A 122 -7.87 -0.29 -10.38
C VAL A 122 -8.84 -1.47 -10.20
N ALA A 123 -10.06 -1.40 -10.75
CA ALA A 123 -11.03 -2.50 -10.68
C ALA A 123 -10.76 -3.61 -11.71
N ASP A 124 -9.96 -3.32 -12.75
CA ASP A 124 -9.67 -4.27 -13.83
C ASP A 124 -8.44 -5.15 -13.54
N VAL A 125 -7.70 -4.87 -12.46
CA VAL A 125 -6.40 -5.50 -12.12
C VAL A 125 -6.45 -6.41 -10.91
#